data_AF-X0VM61-F1
#
_entry.id   AF-X0VM61-F1
#
_cell.length_a   1.000
_cell.length_b   1.000
_cell.length_c   1.000
_cell.angle_alpha   90.00
_cell.angle_beta   90.00
_cell.angle_gamma   90.00
#
_symmetry.space_group_name_H-M   'P 1'
#
loop_
_entity.id
_entity.type
_entity.pdbx_description
1 polymer ?
#
loop_
_entity_poly.entity_id
_entity_poly.type
_entity_poly.pdbx_seq_one_letter_code
_entity_poly.pdbx_strand_id
1 'polypeptide(L)'
;MLQNGTLPKLRQSLEKLDDSRLAELEQQILTKSGCLWLPQEGPQTQAYNLPVYELYYGGAAGGGKTDLLIGLAATQHRRSIIFRRIYKQLRDIKTRAKEILRGTGATYNDTQNLWQSIPGDRTLEFGAIEYDDDKENYQGRVHDLKAWDELPQFLESQYLFVNAWTRTTEPNQP
;
A
#
# COMPACT_ATOMS: atom_id res chain seq x y z
N MET A 1 8.82 -22.81 -24.64
CA MET A 1 9.69 -22.05 -25.57
C MET A 1 8.84 -20.96 -26.21
N LEU A 2 8.98 -19.71 -25.78
CA LEU A 2 8.35 -18.58 -26.48
C LEU A 2 9.09 -18.37 -27.81
N GLN A 3 8.37 -18.34 -28.93
CA GLN A 3 8.97 -18.19 -30.26
C GLN A 3 9.68 -16.82 -30.37
N ASN A 4 10.88 -16.81 -30.96
CA ASN A 4 11.80 -15.66 -31.05
C ASN A 4 11.26 -14.40 -31.79
N GLY A 5 9.98 -14.38 -32.22
CA GLY A 5 9.33 -13.24 -32.88
C GLY A 5 8.16 -12.61 -32.12
N THR A 6 7.81 -13.12 -30.93
CA THR A 6 6.63 -12.66 -30.18
C THR A 6 6.90 -11.35 -29.45
N LEU A 7 8.08 -11.20 -28.85
CA LEU A 7 8.45 -10.03 -28.03
C LEU A 7 8.52 -8.70 -28.82
N PRO A 8 9.11 -8.63 -30.04
CA PRO A 8 9.14 -7.39 -30.82
C PRO A 8 7.75 -6.95 -31.29
N LYS A 9 6.90 -7.90 -31.69
CA LYS A 9 5.50 -7.63 -32.09
C LYS A 9 4.67 -7.15 -30.91
N LEU A 10 4.88 -7.74 -29.72
CA LEU A 10 4.22 -7.30 -28.50
C LEU A 10 4.60 -5.86 -28.15
N ARG A 11 5.89 -5.50 -28.23
CA ARG A 11 6.37 -4.13 -28.02
C ARG A 11 5.71 -3.11 -28.96
N GLN A 12 5.68 -3.41 -30.26
CA GLN A 12 5.07 -2.52 -31.25
C GLN A 12 3.55 -2.37 -31.07
N SER A 13 2.88 -3.39 -30.53
CA SER A 13 1.47 -3.33 -30.16
C SER A 13 1.24 -2.53 -28.87
N LEU A 14 2.14 -2.60 -27.90
CA LEU A 14 2.09 -1.82 -26.65
C LEU A 14 2.31 -0.32 -26.89
N GLU A 15 3.19 0.05 -27.82
CA GLU A 15 3.45 1.46 -28.21
C GLU A 15 2.25 2.19 -28.82
N LYS A 16 1.20 1.46 -29.23
CA LYS A 16 0.00 2.01 -29.86
C LYS A 16 -1.22 2.06 -28.94
N LEU A 17 -1.07 1.65 -27.69
CA LEU A 17 -2.16 1.67 -26.72
C LEU A 17 -2.30 3.08 -26.14
N ASP A 18 -3.55 3.53 -26.00
CA ASP A 18 -3.85 4.70 -25.17
C ASP A 18 -3.83 4.32 -23.68
N ASP A 19 -3.78 5.32 -22.80
CA ASP A 19 -3.70 5.13 -21.35
C ASP A 19 -4.86 4.28 -20.80
N SER A 20 -6.04 4.40 -21.41
CA SER A 20 -7.22 3.60 -21.03
C SER A 20 -7.01 2.12 -21.32
N ARG A 21 -6.46 1.79 -22.50
CA ARG A 21 -6.24 0.40 -22.92
C ARG A 21 -5.06 -0.24 -22.19
N LEU A 22 -4.06 0.55 -21.81
CA LEU A 22 -2.99 0.14 -20.88
C LEU A 22 -3.58 -0.25 -19.52
N ALA A 23 -4.42 0.61 -18.93
CA ALA A 23 -5.09 0.31 -17.65
C ALA A 23 -5.98 -0.95 -17.72
N GLU A 24 -6.70 -1.15 -18.83
CA GLU A 24 -7.49 -2.37 -19.04
C GLU A 24 -6.62 -3.64 -19.10
N LEU A 25 -5.46 -3.57 -19.77
CA LEU A 25 -4.51 -4.67 -19.86
C LEU A 25 -3.87 -4.99 -18.51
N GLU A 26 -3.47 -3.97 -17.76
CA GLU A 26 -2.98 -4.14 -16.39
C GLU A 26 -4.01 -4.84 -15.51
N GLN A 27 -5.28 -4.41 -15.55
CA GLN A 27 -6.36 -5.05 -14.82
C GLN A 27 -6.58 -6.52 -15.24
N GLN A 28 -6.49 -6.81 -16.53
CA GLN A 28 -6.56 -8.20 -17.02
C GLN A 28 -5.38 -9.05 -16.55
N ILE A 29 -4.18 -8.49 -16.52
CA ILE A 29 -2.97 -9.16 -16.01
C ILE A 29 -3.13 -9.41 -14.52
N LEU A 30 -3.49 -8.39 -13.71
CA LEU A 30 -3.70 -8.52 -12.26
C LEU A 30 -4.71 -9.63 -11.95
N THR A 31 -5.87 -9.59 -12.62
CA THR A 31 -6.95 -10.57 -12.46
C THR A 31 -6.48 -11.99 -12.79
N LYS A 32 -5.75 -12.18 -13.89
CA LYS A 32 -5.25 -13.52 -14.30
C LYS A 32 -4.07 -14.01 -13.47
N SER A 33 -3.25 -13.09 -12.96
CA SER A 33 -2.04 -13.41 -12.19
C SER A 33 -2.32 -13.63 -10.70
N GLY A 34 -3.50 -13.24 -10.22
CA GLY A 34 -3.79 -13.14 -8.78
C GLY A 34 -2.96 -12.06 -8.08
N CYS A 35 -2.34 -11.16 -8.85
CA CYS A 35 -1.56 -10.06 -8.31
C CYS A 35 -2.53 -8.94 -7.91
N LEU A 36 -2.45 -8.48 -6.66
CA LEU A 36 -3.42 -7.54 -6.09
C LEU A 36 -3.14 -6.09 -6.49
N TRP A 37 -1.87 -5.77 -6.68
CA TRP A 37 -1.40 -4.43 -7.02
C TRP A 37 0.02 -4.51 -7.58
N LEU A 38 0.36 -3.62 -8.51
CA LEU A 38 1.70 -3.48 -9.08
C LEU A 38 2.20 -2.04 -8.92
N PRO A 39 3.48 -1.83 -8.57
CA PRO A 39 4.06 -0.51 -8.56
C PRO A 39 4.21 0.03 -9.98
N GLN A 40 4.02 1.33 -10.13
CA GLN A 40 4.40 2.09 -11.32
C GLN A 40 5.90 1.99 -11.56
N GLU A 41 6.29 1.95 -12.83
CA GLU A 41 7.69 1.94 -13.22
C GLU A 41 8.42 3.18 -12.68
N GLY A 42 9.68 2.98 -12.25
CA GLY A 42 10.52 4.04 -11.71
C GLY A 42 10.56 4.06 -10.17
N PRO A 43 10.48 5.23 -9.51
CA PRO A 43 10.71 5.36 -8.06
C PRO A 43 9.80 4.49 -7.20
N GLN A 44 8.54 4.28 -7.60
CA GLN A 44 7.61 3.45 -6.84
C GLN A 44 8.03 1.97 -6.87
N THR A 45 8.48 1.48 -8.03
CA THR A 45 9.05 0.12 -8.15
C THR A 45 10.34 -0.04 -7.34
N GLN A 46 11.20 0.98 -7.32
CA GLN A 46 12.43 0.96 -6.50
C GLN A 46 12.10 0.88 -5.01
N ALA A 47 11.20 1.74 -4.55
CA ALA A 47 10.71 1.76 -3.17
C ALA A 47 10.06 0.44 -2.76
N TYR A 48 9.22 -0.13 -3.62
CA TYR A 48 8.53 -1.39 -3.37
C TYR A 48 9.46 -2.59 -3.16
N ASN A 49 10.60 -2.63 -3.86
CA ASN A 49 11.54 -3.74 -3.81
C ASN A 49 12.72 -3.52 -2.85
N LEU A 50 12.76 -2.40 -2.13
CA LEU A 50 13.91 -2.04 -1.30
C LEU A 50 13.82 -2.72 0.08
N PRO A 51 14.77 -3.60 0.45
CA PRO A 51 14.72 -4.34 1.71
C PRO A 51 15.31 -3.51 2.86
N VAL A 52 14.57 -2.50 3.30
CA VAL A 52 14.98 -1.60 4.40
C VAL A 52 13.92 -1.59 5.49
N TYR A 53 14.37 -1.47 6.74
CA TYR A 53 13.48 -1.34 7.89
C TYR A 53 12.66 -0.04 7.85
N GLU A 54 13.26 1.05 7.36
CA GLU A 54 12.64 2.36 7.31
C GLU A 54 12.90 3.01 5.93
N LEU A 55 11.83 3.49 5.31
CA LEU A 55 11.85 4.14 4.01
C LEU A 55 11.09 5.46 4.05
N TYR A 56 11.76 6.54 3.64
CA TYR A 56 11.14 7.83 3.38
C TYR A 56 10.89 7.98 1.88
N TYR A 57 9.63 7.89 1.47
CA TYR A 57 9.21 8.04 0.07
C TYR A 57 8.48 9.37 -0.14
N GLY A 58 9.21 10.37 -0.66
CA GLY A 58 8.72 11.73 -0.92
C GLY A 58 8.42 12.02 -2.40
N GLY A 59 8.16 13.28 -2.72
CA GLY A 59 7.97 13.77 -4.10
C GLY A 59 6.71 14.63 -4.27
N ALA A 60 6.35 14.91 -5.52
CA ALA A 60 5.20 15.77 -5.87
C ALA A 60 3.84 15.15 -5.51
N ALA A 61 2.80 15.98 -5.43
CA ALA A 61 1.42 15.52 -5.35
C ALA A 61 1.09 14.61 -6.54
N GLY A 62 0.35 13.52 -6.31
CA GLY A 62 0.04 12.53 -7.35
C GLY A 62 1.16 11.51 -7.65
N GLY A 63 2.33 11.58 -7.00
CA GLY A 63 3.45 10.65 -7.23
C GLY A 63 3.30 9.21 -6.69
N GLY A 64 2.07 8.74 -6.48
CA GLY A 64 1.79 7.36 -6.06
C GLY A 64 2.19 7.00 -4.62
N LYS A 65 2.41 7.98 -3.73
CA LYS A 65 2.81 7.73 -2.33
C LYS A 65 1.79 6.86 -1.59
N THR A 66 0.53 7.30 -1.58
CA THR A 66 -0.57 6.58 -0.93
C THR A 66 -0.78 5.19 -1.54
N ASP A 67 -0.68 5.08 -2.87
CA ASP A 67 -0.78 3.81 -3.58
C ASP A 67 0.34 2.84 -3.20
N LEU A 68 1.56 3.31 -3.01
CA LEU A 68 2.67 2.48 -2.55
C LEU A 68 2.39 1.90 -1.16
N LEU A 69 1.88 2.73 -0.22
CA LEU A 69 1.54 2.27 1.13
C LEU A 69 0.45 1.19 1.11
N ILE A 70 -0.61 1.39 0.32
CA ILE A 70 -1.69 0.40 0.14
C ILE A 70 -1.16 -0.85 -0.56
N GLY A 71 -0.32 -0.69 -1.58
CA GLY A 71 0.30 -1.76 -2.34
C GLY A 71 1.17 -2.66 -1.47
N LEU A 72 2.06 -2.08 -0.66
CA LEU A 72 2.87 -2.81 0.32
C LEU A 72 2.00 -3.57 1.33
N ALA A 73 0.95 -2.93 1.85
CA ALA A 73 0.01 -3.57 2.76
C ALA A 73 -0.77 -4.73 2.11
N ALA A 74 -1.10 -4.61 0.83
CA ALA A 74 -1.84 -5.63 0.10
C ALA A 74 -0.97 -6.80 -0.36
N THR A 75 0.35 -6.62 -0.53
CA THR A 75 1.20 -7.59 -1.24
C THR A 75 2.43 -8.07 -0.48
N GLN A 76 2.96 -7.31 0.48
CA GLN A 76 4.22 -7.62 1.17
C GLN A 76 4.05 -7.83 2.68
N HIS A 77 3.12 -7.10 3.31
CA HIS A 77 2.93 -7.13 4.76
C HIS A 77 1.64 -7.81 5.17
N ARG A 78 1.61 -8.44 6.36
CA ARG A 78 0.44 -9.16 6.86
C ARG A 78 -0.45 -8.30 7.75
N ARG A 79 0.12 -7.45 8.60
CA ARG A 79 -0.62 -6.60 9.55
C ARG A 79 -0.18 -5.16 9.39
N SER A 80 -0.83 -4.47 8.47
CA SER A 80 -0.50 -3.09 8.16
C SER A 80 -1.43 -2.09 8.83
N ILE A 81 -0.90 -0.93 9.19
CA ILE A 81 -1.68 0.25 9.53
C ILE A 81 -1.16 1.45 8.74
N ILE A 82 -2.06 2.23 8.14
CA ILE A 82 -1.73 3.52 7.53
C ILE A 82 -2.29 4.66 8.38
N PHE A 83 -1.42 5.58 8.77
CA PHE A 83 -1.74 6.75 9.57
C PHE A 83 -1.97 7.99 8.72
N ARG A 84 -3.00 8.77 9.08
CA ARG A 84 -3.16 10.19 8.73
C ARG A 84 -3.24 11.01 10.00
N ARG A 85 -2.85 12.29 9.96
CA ARG A 85 -2.98 13.11 11.17
C ARG A 85 -4.43 13.32 11.58
N ILE A 86 -5.27 13.72 10.62
CA ILE A 86 -6.68 14.07 10.89
C ILE A 86 -7.61 12.95 10.43
N TYR A 87 -8.52 12.50 11.30
CA TYR A 87 -9.44 11.39 11.00
C TYR A 87 -10.26 11.60 9.73
N LYS A 88 -10.73 12.83 9.48
CA LYS A 88 -11.51 13.18 8.28
C LYS A 88 -10.75 12.94 6.97
N GLN A 89 -9.41 13.02 6.99
CA GLN A 89 -8.56 12.73 5.83
C GLN A 89 -8.50 11.24 5.50
N LEU A 90 -8.93 10.36 6.41
CA LEU A 90 -8.97 8.92 6.13
C LEU A 90 -9.96 8.57 5.02
N ARG A 91 -10.94 9.43 4.71
CA ARG A 91 -11.92 9.19 3.66
C ARG A 91 -11.27 8.92 2.30
N ASP A 92 -10.26 9.70 1.94
CA ASP A 92 -9.66 9.64 0.61
C ASP A 92 -8.81 8.39 0.45
N ILE A 93 -7.99 8.06 1.46
CA ILE A 93 -7.20 6.83 1.45
C ILE A 93 -8.05 5.57 1.53
N LYS A 94 -9.15 5.57 2.31
CA LYS A 94 -10.11 4.45 2.35
C LYS A 94 -10.77 4.25 0.99
N THR A 95 -11.12 5.33 0.31
CA THR A 95 -11.70 5.29 -1.05
C THR A 95 -10.68 4.69 -2.01
N ARG A 96 -9.42 5.13 -1.97
CA ARG A 96 -8.35 4.59 -2.81
C ARG A 96 -8.09 3.11 -2.54
N ALA A 97 -8.05 2.71 -1.27
CA ALA A 97 -7.90 1.30 -0.91
C ALA A 97 -9.08 0.44 -1.40
N LYS A 98 -10.30 0.97 -1.36
CA LYS A 98 -11.47 0.30 -1.93
C LYS A 98 -11.34 0.08 -3.44
N GLU A 99 -10.77 1.03 -4.17
CA GLU A 99 -10.53 0.89 -5.61
C GLU A 99 -9.51 -0.21 -5.89
N ILE A 100 -8.40 -0.24 -5.15
CA ILE A 100 -7.33 -1.22 -5.31
C ILE A 100 -7.78 -2.63 -4.90
N LEU A 101 -8.50 -2.76 -3.79
CA LEU A 101 -8.91 -4.05 -3.24
C LEU A 101 -10.22 -4.57 -3.83
N ARG A 102 -10.86 -3.83 -4.73
CA ARG A 102 -12.12 -4.25 -5.37
C ARG A 102 -11.92 -5.57 -6.12
N GLY A 103 -12.79 -6.55 -5.85
CA GLY A 103 -12.77 -7.84 -6.56
C GLY A 103 -11.73 -8.83 -6.05
N THR A 104 -10.95 -8.47 -5.02
CA THR A 104 -9.94 -9.37 -4.42
C THR A 104 -10.52 -10.36 -3.41
N GLY A 105 -11.76 -10.17 -2.99
CA GLY A 105 -12.39 -10.90 -1.88
C GLY A 105 -12.18 -10.25 -0.50
N ALA A 106 -11.37 -9.20 -0.42
CA ALA A 106 -11.20 -8.43 0.81
C ALA A 106 -12.52 -7.79 1.27
N THR A 107 -12.72 -7.74 2.59
CA THR A 107 -13.90 -7.16 3.23
C THR A 107 -13.49 -6.00 4.11
N TYR A 108 -14.34 -4.97 4.21
CA TYR A 108 -14.04 -3.78 5.00
C TYR A 108 -15.00 -3.65 6.19
N ASN A 109 -14.43 -3.50 7.38
CA ASN A 109 -15.14 -3.18 8.62
C ASN A 109 -15.03 -1.67 8.88
N ASP A 110 -16.12 -0.95 8.67
CA ASP A 110 -16.17 0.51 8.81
C ASP A 110 -15.98 0.97 10.25
N THR A 111 -16.53 0.24 11.23
CA THR A 111 -16.39 0.56 12.66
C THR A 111 -14.94 0.47 13.13
N GLN A 112 -14.21 -0.52 12.63
CA GLN A 112 -12.80 -0.74 12.99
C GLN A 112 -11.81 -0.05 12.04
N ASN A 113 -12.30 0.59 10.97
CA ASN A 113 -11.48 1.12 9.89
C ASN A 113 -10.49 0.09 9.31
N LEU A 114 -10.95 -1.14 9.11
CA LEU A 114 -10.08 -2.29 8.88
C LEU A 114 -10.51 -3.08 7.65
N TRP A 115 -9.60 -3.24 6.70
CA TRP A 115 -9.69 -4.27 5.68
C TRP A 115 -9.21 -5.62 6.23
N GLN A 116 -10.00 -6.65 5.99
CA GLN A 116 -9.76 -8.03 6.38
C GLN A 116 -9.85 -8.94 5.15
N SER A 117 -9.39 -10.18 5.31
CA SER A 117 -9.46 -11.21 4.26
C SER A 117 -8.80 -10.76 2.96
N ILE A 118 -7.80 -9.86 3.03
CA ILE A 118 -6.96 -9.56 1.88
C ILE A 118 -6.17 -10.84 1.59
N PRO A 119 -6.09 -11.31 0.32
CA PRO A 119 -5.38 -12.54 0.00
C PRO A 119 -3.96 -12.57 0.57
N GLY A 120 -3.54 -13.73 1.08
CA GLY A 120 -2.26 -13.92 1.78
C GLY A 120 -2.30 -13.67 3.29
N ASP A 121 -3.48 -13.79 3.92
CA ASP A 121 -3.69 -13.57 5.37
C ASP A 121 -3.26 -12.15 5.79
N ARG A 122 -3.72 -11.16 5.02
CA ARG A 122 -3.35 -9.75 5.22
C ARG A 122 -4.52 -8.93 5.74
N THR A 123 -4.16 -7.91 6.52
CA THR A 123 -5.08 -6.89 7.05
C THR A 123 -4.48 -5.50 6.87
N LEU A 124 -5.34 -4.52 6.60
CA LEU A 124 -4.96 -3.12 6.49
C LEU A 124 -5.90 -2.24 7.35
N GLU A 125 -5.36 -1.68 8.42
CA GLU A 125 -6.04 -0.73 9.31
C GLU A 125 -5.78 0.73 8.89
N PHE A 126 -6.74 1.62 9.13
CA PHE A 126 -6.54 3.06 9.03
C PHE A 126 -6.64 3.73 10.41
N GLY A 127 -5.56 4.40 10.82
CA GLY A 127 -5.47 5.11 12.08
C GLY A 127 -5.35 6.62 11.89
N ALA A 128 -5.82 7.38 12.88
CA ALA A 128 -5.55 8.81 12.99
C ALA A 128 -4.93 9.17 14.34
N ILE A 129 -4.03 10.17 14.32
CA ILE A 129 -3.33 10.67 15.51
C ILE A 129 -3.33 12.21 15.44
N GLU A 130 -4.43 12.83 15.87
CA GLU A 130 -4.64 14.28 15.72
C GLU A 130 -3.83 15.03 16.77
N TYR A 131 -3.98 14.61 18.02
CA TYR A 131 -3.29 15.14 19.18
C TYR A 131 -2.10 14.27 19.58
N ASP A 132 -1.14 14.84 20.30
CA ASP A 132 0.05 14.08 20.68
C ASP A 132 -0.29 12.89 21.60
N ASP A 133 -1.25 13.03 22.50
CA ASP A 133 -1.66 11.98 23.44
C ASP A 133 -2.36 10.80 22.76
N ASP A 134 -2.94 11.01 21.57
CA ASP A 134 -3.59 9.93 20.80
C ASP A 134 -2.62 8.80 20.42
N LYS A 135 -1.31 9.06 20.46
CA LYS A 135 -0.26 8.05 20.22
C LYS A 135 -0.36 6.87 21.20
N GLU A 136 -0.84 7.10 22.41
CA GLU A 136 -1.01 6.07 23.44
C GLU A 136 -2.06 5.01 23.06
N ASN A 137 -3.06 5.38 22.24
CA ASN A 137 -4.04 4.43 21.69
C ASN A 137 -3.39 3.33 20.83
N TYR A 138 -2.13 3.52 20.41
CA TYR A 138 -1.37 2.58 19.60
C TYR A 138 -0.27 1.85 20.38
N GLN A 139 -0.20 2.06 21.70
CA GLN A 139 0.70 1.33 22.57
C GLN A 139 0.42 -0.18 22.50
N GLY A 140 1.46 -0.99 22.30
CA GLY A 140 1.35 -2.46 22.26
C GLY A 140 0.70 -3.03 21.00
N ARG A 141 0.12 -2.19 20.13
CA ARG A 141 -0.56 -2.62 18.90
C ARG A 141 0.45 -3.11 17.86
N VAL A 142 0.21 -4.33 17.40
CA VAL A 142 1.14 -5.08 16.55
C VAL A 142 0.81 -4.88 15.09
N HIS A 143 1.75 -4.29 14.38
CA HIS A 143 1.74 -4.14 12.93
C HIS A 143 3.16 -4.33 12.41
N ASP A 144 3.30 -5.10 11.35
CA ASP A 144 4.58 -5.32 10.66
C ASP A 144 4.88 -4.22 9.65
N LEU A 145 3.85 -3.49 9.20
CA LEU A 145 3.99 -2.22 8.50
C LEU A 145 3.26 -1.10 9.25
N LYS A 146 4.02 -0.08 9.66
CA LYS A 146 3.49 1.20 10.14
C LYS A 146 3.77 2.28 9.11
N ALA A 147 2.78 2.50 8.27
CA ALA A 147 2.86 3.42 7.14
C ALA A 147 2.32 4.80 7.53
N TRP A 148 3.03 5.86 7.19
CA TRP A 148 2.67 7.24 7.53
C TRP A 148 2.43 8.03 6.27
N ASP A 149 1.16 8.36 5.98
CA ASP A 149 0.81 9.17 4.83
C ASP A 149 0.84 10.65 5.23
N GLU A 150 1.58 11.46 4.46
CA GLU A 150 1.91 12.85 4.80
C GLU A 150 2.63 12.97 6.16
N LEU A 151 3.65 12.14 6.40
CA LEU A 151 4.47 12.14 7.63
C LEU A 151 4.88 13.54 8.13
N PRO A 152 5.27 14.52 7.29
CA PRO A 152 5.62 15.87 7.77
C PRO A 152 4.51 16.61 8.53
N GLN A 153 3.27 16.13 8.46
CA GLN A 153 2.17 16.70 9.23
C GLN A 153 2.15 16.24 10.69
N PHE A 154 2.85 15.16 11.06
CA PHE A 154 2.86 14.60 12.41
C PHE A 154 3.92 15.23 13.31
N LEU A 155 3.77 15.03 14.62
CA LEU A 155 4.84 15.33 15.57
C LEU A 155 5.84 14.19 15.59
N GLU A 156 7.11 14.51 15.81
CA GLU A 156 8.17 13.52 15.97
C GLU A 156 7.88 12.55 17.13
N SER A 157 7.31 13.05 18.24
CA SER A 157 6.87 12.24 19.38
C SER A 157 5.86 11.16 19.00
N GLN A 158 4.91 11.47 18.11
CA GLN A 158 3.93 10.51 17.60
C GLN A 158 4.63 9.41 16.79
N TYR A 159 5.52 9.81 15.87
CA TYR A 159 6.28 8.89 15.03
C TYR A 159 7.13 7.92 15.85
N LEU A 160 7.98 8.46 16.72
CA LEU A 160 8.92 7.68 17.55
C LEU A 160 8.18 6.72 18.49
N PHE A 161 7.14 7.20 19.18
CA PHE A 161 6.38 6.38 20.13
C PHE A 161 5.69 5.20 19.44
N VAL A 162 5.00 5.47 18.33
CA VAL A 162 4.23 4.43 17.63
C VAL A 162 5.17 3.43 16.98
N ASN A 163 6.26 3.87 16.35
CA ASN A 163 7.22 2.97 15.70
C ASN A 163 8.02 2.11 16.70
N ALA A 164 8.13 2.50 17.98
CA ALA A 164 8.70 1.65 19.02
C ALA A 164 7.94 0.31 19.22
N TRP A 165 6.71 0.23 18.73
CA TRP A 165 5.87 -0.97 18.77
C TRP A 165 5.80 -1.74 17.44
N THR A 166 6.62 -1.38 16.44
CA THR A 166 6.70 -2.13 15.17
C THR A 166 7.33 -3.50 15.42
N ARG A 167 6.57 -4.57 15.14
CA ARG A 167 7.01 -5.95 15.35
C ARG A 167 6.17 -6.92 14.55
N THR A 168 6.75 -8.09 14.28
CA THR A 168 6.10 -9.21 13.59
C THR A 168 6.47 -10.53 14.26
N THR A 169 5.61 -11.53 14.12
CA THR A 169 5.89 -12.93 14.50
C THR A 169 6.30 -13.78 13.30
N GLU A 170 6.25 -13.23 12.08
CA GLU A 170 6.53 -13.96 10.86
C GLU A 170 8.04 -13.98 10.58
N PRO A 171 8.66 -15.17 10.51
CA PRO A 171 10.05 -15.28 10.09
C PRO A 171 10.23 -14.76 8.67
N ASN A 172 11.21 -13.88 8.46
CA ASN A 172 11.52 -13.25 7.17
C ASN A 172 10.48 -12.25 6.63
N GLN A 173 9.64 -11.69 7.51
CA GLN A 173 8.88 -10.50 7.13
C GLN A 173 9.87 -9.38 6.72
N PRO A 174 9.73 -8.79 5.52
CA PRO A 174 10.57 -7.67 5.09
C PRO A 174 10.52 -6.49 6.06
#